data_AF-A0A947EW75-F1
#
_entry.id   AF-A0A947EW75-F1
#
_cell.length_a   1.000
_cell.length_b   1.000
_cell.length_c   1.000
_cell.angle_alpha   90.00
_cell.angle_beta   90.00
_cell.angle_gamma   90.00
#
_symmetry.space_group_name_H-M   'P 1'
#
loop_
_entity.id
_entity.type
_entity.pdbx_description
1 polymer ?
#
loop_
_entity_poly.entity_id
_entity_poly.type
_entity_poly.pdbx_seq_one_letter_code
_entity_poly.pdbx_strand_id
1 'polypeptide(L)'
;MKKILIAVLMLTTCMANSQVLAERERSKVTDQILGERFNNLLPELMDRTGIDMWVVISREYNEDPVLRTMLPSTWLNARRRTILVFYRNKDQDKIEKLAIARYNIGDNIESAWDKEKQPDQWQALTEIIRERNPSRIGLNYSDNYGIADGLVKTDFEEFKAALPGEFKDRIVSAEELAVGWIETRTLREMVLYSDLVNVTRNIIEEAFSRKVIQPGVTTTDDVVWWMRQKVTDLGLETWFHPTVDIQRSSEKLVDHIIAFSD
;
A
#
# COMPACT_ATOMS: atom_id res chain seq x y z
N MET A 1 -45.04 47.92 28.83
CA MET A 1 -44.98 46.98 27.69
C MET A 1 -43.53 46.52 27.51
N LYS A 2 -43.14 45.39 28.12
CA LYS A 2 -41.79 44.81 27.94
C LYS A 2 -41.91 43.65 26.95
N LYS A 3 -41.33 43.79 25.76
CA LYS A 3 -41.24 42.71 24.77
C LYS A 3 -40.04 41.84 25.15
N ILE A 4 -40.31 40.62 25.62
CA ILE A 4 -39.27 39.61 25.81
C ILE A 4 -39.13 38.89 24.46
N LEU A 5 -38.01 39.11 23.80
CA LEU A 5 -37.64 38.40 22.58
C LEU A 5 -36.85 37.14 23.01
N ILE A 6 -37.45 35.97 22.89
CA ILE A 6 -36.76 34.69 23.12
C ILE A 6 -36.04 34.34 21.81
N ALA A 7 -34.71 34.49 21.80
CA ALA A 7 -33.87 33.97 20.73
C ALA A 7 -33.65 32.47 20.95
N VAL A 8 -34.25 31.64 20.10
CA VAL A 8 -33.96 30.20 20.05
C VAL A 8 -32.66 30.02 19.27
N LEU A 9 -31.58 29.71 19.98
CA LEU A 9 -30.31 29.34 19.39
C LEU A 9 -30.43 27.87 18.93
N MET A 10 -30.68 27.63 17.64
CA MET A 10 -30.52 26.29 17.07
C MET A 10 -29.02 25.97 17.06
N LEU A 11 -28.54 25.20 18.04
CA LEU A 11 -27.30 24.46 17.87
C LEU A 11 -27.55 23.37 16.82
N THR A 12 -27.21 23.67 15.57
CA THR A 12 -26.93 22.61 14.60
C THR A 12 -25.66 21.91 15.05
N THR A 13 -25.81 20.80 15.76
CA THR A 13 -24.74 19.83 15.91
C THR A 13 -24.45 19.28 14.52
N CYS A 14 -23.40 19.77 13.86
CA CYS A 14 -22.81 19.08 12.73
C CYS A 14 -22.31 17.74 13.27
N MET A 15 -23.09 16.67 13.06
CA MET A 15 -22.52 15.34 13.08
C MET A 15 -21.55 15.28 11.90
N ALA A 16 -20.27 15.49 12.19
CA ALA A 16 -19.21 15.21 11.25
C ALA A 16 -19.15 13.68 11.10
N ASN A 17 -19.94 13.14 10.17
CA ASN A 17 -19.65 11.83 9.63
C ASN A 17 -18.27 11.96 8.98
N SER A 18 -17.30 11.14 9.42
CA SER A 18 -15.99 11.06 8.76
C SER A 18 -16.25 10.66 7.31
N GLN A 19 -16.23 11.67 6.44
CA GLN A 19 -16.51 11.49 5.03
C GLN A 19 -15.21 11.08 4.36
N VAL A 20 -15.27 10.01 3.58
CA VAL A 20 -14.15 9.61 2.72
C VAL A 20 -13.78 10.81 1.85
N LEU A 21 -12.50 11.18 1.88
CA LEU A 21 -12.01 12.32 1.11
C LEU A 21 -12.29 12.14 -0.39
N ALA A 22 -12.51 13.25 -1.09
CA ALA A 22 -12.57 13.23 -2.55
C ALA A 22 -11.23 12.79 -3.15
N GLU A 23 -11.25 12.16 -4.33
CA GLU A 23 -10.07 11.59 -5.01
C GLU A 23 -8.84 12.51 -5.02
N ARG A 24 -9.03 13.80 -5.33
CA ARG A 24 -7.93 14.78 -5.38
C ARG A 24 -7.28 15.00 -4.02
N GLU A 25 -8.06 14.99 -2.94
CA GLU A 25 -7.52 15.14 -1.59
C GLU A 25 -6.93 13.83 -1.08
N ARG A 26 -7.51 12.67 -1.44
CA ARG A 26 -6.89 11.35 -1.19
C ARG A 26 -5.51 11.27 -1.83
N SER A 27 -5.39 11.66 -3.10
CA SER A 27 -4.13 11.68 -3.85
C SER A 27 -3.02 12.42 -3.08
N LYS A 28 -3.32 13.63 -2.58
CA LYS A 28 -2.35 14.41 -1.79
C LYS A 28 -1.93 13.69 -0.50
N VAL A 29 -2.87 13.10 0.23
CA VAL A 29 -2.58 12.39 1.48
C VAL A 29 -1.74 11.14 1.20
N THR A 30 -2.08 10.37 0.18
CA THR A 30 -1.31 9.20 -0.26
C THR A 30 0.13 9.59 -0.61
N ASP A 31 0.32 10.64 -1.40
CA ASP A 31 1.66 11.06 -1.82
C ASP A 31 2.50 11.63 -0.67
N GLN A 32 1.86 12.30 0.30
CA GLN A 32 2.51 12.74 1.54
C GLN A 32 2.97 11.55 2.39
N ILE A 33 2.10 10.56 2.62
CA ILE A 33 2.45 9.33 3.36
C ILE A 33 3.58 8.61 2.65
N LEU A 34 3.48 8.46 1.33
CA LEU A 34 4.50 7.80 0.53
C LEU A 34 5.87 8.49 0.66
N GLY A 35 5.89 9.82 0.61
CA GLY A 35 7.12 10.60 0.84
C GLY A 35 7.70 10.40 2.25
N GLU A 36 6.86 10.44 3.28
CA GLU A 36 7.29 10.17 4.67
C GLU A 36 7.87 8.75 4.81
N ARG A 37 7.23 7.76 4.19
CA ARG A 37 7.69 6.36 4.21
C ARG A 37 9.03 6.21 3.50
N PHE A 38 9.23 6.85 2.35
CA PHE A 38 10.53 6.80 1.67
C PHE A 38 11.65 7.52 2.42
N ASN A 39 11.34 8.63 3.10
CA ASN A 39 12.37 9.45 3.74
C ASN A 39 12.73 8.96 5.15
N ASN A 40 11.76 8.40 5.88
CA ASN A 40 11.94 8.06 7.29
C ASN A 40 11.92 6.55 7.52
N LEU A 41 10.93 5.84 6.97
CA LEU A 41 10.74 4.41 7.23
C LEU A 41 11.72 3.54 6.42
N LEU A 42 11.88 3.81 5.13
CA LEU A 42 12.71 2.98 4.25
C LEU A 42 14.18 2.88 4.72
N PRO A 43 14.87 3.98 5.12
CA PRO A 43 16.23 3.88 5.65
C PRO A 43 16.33 2.97 6.87
N GLU A 44 15.39 3.08 7.81
CA GLU A 44 15.34 2.24 9.01
C GLU A 44 15.18 0.75 8.66
N LEU A 45 14.30 0.45 7.70
CA LEU A 45 14.07 -0.93 7.25
C LEU A 45 15.27 -1.51 6.50
N MET A 46 15.94 -0.72 5.65
CA MET A 46 17.15 -1.13 4.95
C MET A 46 18.31 -1.37 5.93
N ASP A 47 18.44 -0.52 6.96
CA ASP A 47 19.42 -0.70 8.03
C ASP A 47 19.13 -1.97 8.84
N ARG A 48 17.86 -2.18 9.22
CA ARG A 48 17.39 -3.38 9.96
C ARG A 48 17.70 -4.68 9.24
N THR A 49 17.45 -4.72 7.94
CA THR A 49 17.63 -5.93 7.11
C THR A 49 19.05 -6.09 6.56
N GLY A 50 19.86 -5.05 6.69
CA GLY A 50 21.23 -5.00 6.18
C GLY A 50 21.30 -5.07 4.65
N ILE A 51 20.28 -4.59 3.95
CA ILE A 51 20.27 -4.49 2.48
C ILE A 51 20.79 -3.10 2.09
N ASP A 52 21.89 -3.06 1.35
CA ASP A 52 22.49 -1.79 0.92
C ASP A 52 21.80 -1.22 -0.31
N MET A 53 21.38 -2.11 -1.23
CA MET A 53 20.64 -1.72 -2.42
C MET A 53 19.40 -2.59 -2.59
N TRP A 54 18.23 -1.99 -2.63
CA TRP A 54 16.99 -2.68 -2.94
C TRP A 54 16.56 -2.36 -4.38
N VAL A 55 16.50 -3.39 -5.22
CA VAL A 55 16.10 -3.27 -6.62
C VAL A 55 14.73 -3.91 -6.80
N VAL A 56 13.70 -3.08 -7.01
CA VAL A 56 12.33 -3.53 -7.26
C VAL A 56 12.09 -3.50 -8.77
N ILE A 57 12.04 -4.68 -9.39
CA ILE A 57 11.84 -4.83 -10.83
C ILE A 57 10.42 -5.29 -11.08
N SER A 58 9.74 -4.61 -12.00
CA SER A 58 8.36 -4.86 -12.30
C SER A 58 8.05 -4.53 -13.77
N ARG A 59 6.93 -5.02 -14.27
CA ARG A 59 6.49 -4.80 -15.65
C ARG A 59 4.98 -4.57 -15.72
N GLU A 60 4.57 -3.81 -16.72
CA GLU A 60 3.17 -3.60 -17.05
C GLU A 60 2.41 -4.93 -17.19
N TYR A 61 1.22 -4.99 -16.59
CA TYR A 61 0.33 -6.16 -16.50
C TYR A 61 0.80 -7.30 -15.58
N ASN A 62 1.98 -7.20 -14.98
CA ASN A 62 2.44 -8.16 -13.99
C ASN A 62 3.26 -7.45 -12.91
N GLU A 63 2.61 -6.48 -12.27
CA GLU A 63 3.29 -5.65 -11.30
C GLU A 63 3.64 -6.42 -10.04
N ASP A 64 4.90 -6.31 -9.61
CA ASP A 64 5.34 -6.68 -8.27
C ASP A 64 4.38 -6.06 -7.22
N PRO A 65 3.84 -6.85 -6.27
CA PRO A 65 2.87 -6.35 -5.28
C PRO A 65 3.41 -5.21 -4.42
N VAL A 66 4.70 -5.21 -4.09
CA VAL A 66 5.36 -4.13 -3.36
C VAL A 66 5.43 -2.87 -4.21
N LEU A 67 5.76 -2.99 -5.50
CA LEU A 67 5.84 -1.84 -6.40
C LEU A 67 4.52 -1.03 -6.42
N ARG A 68 3.36 -1.70 -6.40
CA ARG A 68 2.05 -1.01 -6.40
C ARG A 68 1.90 -0.02 -5.23
N THR A 69 2.57 -0.28 -4.11
CA THR A 69 2.55 0.58 -2.91
C THR A 69 3.57 1.72 -2.94
N MET A 70 4.46 1.72 -3.94
CA MET A 70 5.55 2.68 -4.11
C MET A 70 5.30 3.72 -5.20
N LEU A 71 4.24 3.53 -6.01
CA LEU A 71 3.88 4.45 -7.07
C LEU A 71 3.10 5.65 -6.49
N PRO A 72 3.31 6.86 -7.03
CA PRO A 72 2.49 8.01 -6.66
C PRO A 72 1.02 7.75 -7.03
N SER A 73 0.12 8.42 -6.33
CA SER A 73 -1.33 8.24 -6.42
C SER A 73 -1.92 8.38 -7.84
N THR A 74 -1.23 9.07 -8.75
CA THR A 74 -1.65 9.26 -10.14
C THR A 74 -1.12 8.18 -11.10
N TRP A 75 -0.24 7.28 -10.63
CA TRP A 75 0.32 6.19 -11.40
C TRP A 75 -0.36 4.88 -11.02
N LEU A 76 -1.46 4.57 -11.72
CA LEU A 76 -2.32 3.43 -11.39
C LEU A 76 -1.66 2.07 -11.63
N ASN A 77 -0.69 1.98 -12.54
CA ASN A 77 0.03 0.77 -12.91
C ASN A 77 1.46 1.11 -13.36
N ALA A 78 2.30 0.08 -13.49
CA ALA A 78 3.62 0.24 -14.11
C ALA A 78 3.46 0.59 -15.60
N ARG A 79 4.39 1.38 -16.13
CA ARG A 79 4.45 1.69 -17.57
C ARG A 79 5.65 0.98 -18.18
N ARG A 80 5.43 -0.09 -18.97
CA ARG A 80 6.50 -1.00 -19.41
C ARG A 80 7.31 -1.57 -18.24
N ARG A 81 8.60 -1.87 -18.44
CA ARG A 81 9.53 -2.28 -17.38
C ARG A 81 9.88 -1.07 -16.49
N THR A 82 9.50 -1.18 -15.22
CA THR A 82 9.79 -0.20 -14.17
C THR A 82 10.78 -0.83 -13.20
N ILE A 83 11.92 -0.17 -12.99
CA ILE A 83 12.94 -0.60 -12.05
C ILE A 83 13.15 0.53 -11.06
N LEU A 84 12.80 0.31 -9.79
CA LEU A 84 13.15 1.19 -8.70
C LEU A 84 14.46 0.72 -8.07
N VAL A 85 15.33 1.65 -7.72
CA VAL A 85 16.61 1.39 -7.06
C VAL A 85 16.68 2.29 -5.84
N PHE A 86 16.70 1.67 -4.67
CA PHE A 86 16.95 2.35 -3.41
C PHE A 86 18.34 1.99 -2.93
N TYR A 87 19.19 2.98 -2.67
CA TYR A 87 20.55 2.75 -2.18
C TYR A 87 20.77 3.46 -0.85
N ARG A 88 21.06 2.68 0.18
CA ARG A 88 21.30 3.13 1.54
C ARG A 88 22.79 3.36 1.75
N ASN A 89 23.20 4.63 1.72
CA ASN A 89 24.54 5.05 2.07
C ASN A 89 24.60 5.34 3.58
N LYS A 90 25.05 4.35 4.35
CA LYS A 90 25.16 4.45 5.81
C LYS A 90 26.19 5.48 6.27
N ASP A 91 27.29 5.63 5.54
CA ASP A 91 28.37 6.56 5.90
C ASP A 91 27.92 8.02 5.84
N GLN A 92 27.00 8.34 4.93
CA GLN A 92 26.45 9.69 4.75
C GLN A 92 25.08 9.87 5.38
N ASP A 93 24.54 8.82 6.01
CA ASP A 93 23.15 8.74 6.46
C ASP A 93 22.14 9.20 5.38
N LYS A 94 22.29 8.66 4.16
CA LYS A 94 21.44 9.01 3.01
C LYS A 94 20.76 7.81 2.39
N ILE A 95 19.61 8.07 1.79
CA ILE A 95 18.88 7.15 0.92
C ILE A 95 18.77 7.78 -0.46
N GLU A 96 19.39 7.16 -1.45
CA GLU A 96 19.14 7.48 -2.85
C GLU A 96 17.89 6.72 -3.31
N LYS A 97 16.99 7.42 -4.02
CA LYS A 97 15.72 6.87 -4.53
C LYS A 97 15.68 7.12 -6.03
N LEU A 98 16.02 6.10 -6.78
CA LEU A 98 16.23 6.20 -8.22
C LEU A 98 15.24 5.31 -8.97
N ALA A 99 14.97 5.68 -10.21
CA ALA A 99 14.26 4.83 -11.15
C ALA A 99 15.06 4.72 -12.44
N ILE A 100 15.18 3.51 -12.97
CA ILE A 100 15.69 3.30 -14.33
C ILE A 100 14.53 3.53 -15.30
N ALA A 101 14.04 4.77 -15.33
CA ALA A 101 12.91 5.23 -16.12
C ALA A 101 13.31 6.53 -16.84
N ARG A 102 12.50 6.98 -17.80
CA ARG A 102 12.79 8.23 -18.53
C ARG A 102 12.41 9.50 -17.77
N TYR A 103 11.61 9.37 -16.73
CA TYR A 103 11.02 10.48 -15.99
C TYR A 103 10.97 10.11 -14.52
N ASN A 104 10.94 11.13 -13.66
CA ASN A 104 10.79 10.94 -12.22
C ASN A 104 9.48 10.22 -11.92
N ILE A 105 9.50 9.39 -10.88
CA ILE A 105 8.32 8.69 -10.38
C ILE A 105 7.79 9.49 -9.20
N GLY A 106 6.83 10.36 -9.49
CA GLY A 106 6.35 11.37 -8.55
C GLY A 106 7.47 12.32 -8.11
N ASP A 107 7.33 12.89 -6.92
CA ASP A 107 8.29 13.84 -6.35
C ASP A 107 9.41 13.16 -5.55
N ASN A 108 9.32 11.84 -5.31
CA ASN A 108 10.18 11.14 -4.35
C ASN A 108 11.28 10.29 -4.98
N ILE A 109 11.16 9.94 -6.27
CA ILE A 109 12.06 9.02 -6.95
C ILE A 109 12.57 9.67 -8.24
N GLU A 110 13.88 9.86 -8.32
CA GLU A 110 14.54 10.55 -9.42
C GLU A 110 14.82 9.59 -10.59
N SER A 111 14.65 10.09 -11.81
CA SER A 111 15.03 9.39 -13.03
C SER A 111 16.55 9.28 -13.15
N ALA A 112 17.08 8.07 -13.18
CA ALA A 112 18.51 7.80 -13.32
C ALA A 112 18.88 7.18 -14.68
N TRP A 113 17.98 7.21 -15.66
CA TRP A 113 18.23 6.64 -16.99
C TRP A 113 18.13 7.68 -18.11
N ASP A 114 19.28 7.92 -18.75
CA ASP A 114 19.39 8.67 -19.99
C ASP A 114 19.45 7.69 -21.18
N LYS A 115 18.29 7.43 -21.80
CA LYS A 115 18.17 6.47 -22.89
C LYS A 115 19.04 6.81 -24.10
N GLU A 116 19.29 8.09 -24.36
CA GLU A 116 20.08 8.51 -25.53
C GLU A 116 21.57 8.20 -25.33
N LYS A 117 22.06 8.22 -24.09
CA LYS A 117 23.44 7.83 -23.75
C LYS A 117 23.61 6.31 -23.61
N GLN A 118 22.65 5.66 -22.96
CA GLN A 118 22.67 4.23 -22.70
C GLN A 118 21.29 3.63 -23.04
N PRO A 119 21.08 3.14 -24.27
CA PRO A 119 19.77 2.65 -24.71
C PRO A 119 19.35 1.34 -24.02
N ASP A 120 20.30 0.60 -23.44
CA ASP A 120 20.04 -0.62 -22.68
C ASP A 120 19.75 -0.30 -21.20
N GLN A 121 18.50 -0.53 -20.79
CA GLN A 121 18.03 -0.28 -19.43
C GLN A 121 18.77 -1.12 -18.38
N TRP A 122 19.18 -2.34 -18.72
CA TRP A 122 19.92 -3.22 -17.80
C TRP A 122 21.36 -2.78 -17.63
N GLN A 123 21.99 -2.25 -18.70
CA GLN A 123 23.32 -1.67 -18.59
C GLN A 123 23.32 -0.40 -17.75
N ALA A 124 22.30 0.46 -17.90
CA ALA A 124 22.14 1.64 -17.05
C ALA A 124 22.00 1.27 -15.56
N LEU A 125 21.20 0.25 -15.24
CA LEU A 125 21.12 -0.30 -13.88
C LEU A 125 22.47 -0.83 -13.39
N THR A 126 23.19 -1.54 -14.24
CA THR A 126 24.49 -2.14 -13.91
C THR A 126 25.56 -1.07 -13.64
N GLU A 127 25.57 0.03 -14.40
CA GLU A 127 26.44 1.18 -14.17
C GLU A 127 26.18 1.79 -12.78
N ILE A 128 24.91 1.97 -12.41
CA ILE A 128 24.52 2.45 -11.08
C ILE A 128 25.02 1.49 -9.99
N ILE A 129 24.82 0.18 -10.15
CA ILE A 129 25.30 -0.82 -9.18
C ILE A 129 26.82 -0.75 -9.03
N ARG A 130 27.58 -0.64 -10.14
CA ARG A 130 29.04 -0.54 -10.09
C ARG A 130 29.51 0.72 -9.36
N GLU A 131 28.90 1.87 -9.64
CA GLU A 131 29.26 3.14 -9.01
C GLU A 131 29.05 3.13 -7.49
N ARG A 132 27.96 2.51 -7.02
CA ARG A 132 27.65 2.43 -5.58
C ARG A 132 28.35 1.26 -4.88
N ASN A 133 28.70 0.22 -5.64
CA ASN A 133 29.36 -0.99 -5.16
C ASN A 133 28.72 -1.61 -3.88
N PRO A 134 27.40 -1.92 -3.87
CA PRO A 134 26.72 -2.43 -2.69
C PRO A 134 27.25 -3.81 -2.27
N SER A 135 27.28 -4.10 -0.97
CA SER A 135 27.66 -5.43 -0.46
C SER A 135 26.50 -6.42 -0.52
N ARG A 136 25.26 -5.93 -0.38
CA ARG A 136 24.03 -6.74 -0.51
C ARG A 136 23.00 -6.06 -1.41
N ILE A 137 22.55 -6.79 -2.44
CA ILE A 137 21.55 -6.37 -3.41
C ILE A 137 20.27 -7.19 -3.18
N GLY A 138 19.24 -6.57 -2.61
CA GLY A 138 17.96 -7.19 -2.35
C GLY A 138 17.06 -7.21 -3.60
N LEU A 139 16.46 -8.36 -3.87
CA LEU A 139 15.42 -8.55 -4.89
C LEU A 139 14.16 -9.20 -4.28
N ASN A 140 12.98 -8.88 -4.82
CA ASN A 140 11.69 -9.36 -4.31
C ASN A 140 11.39 -10.81 -4.76
N TYR A 141 12.02 -11.78 -4.12
CA TYR A 141 11.66 -13.18 -4.22
C TYR A 141 11.52 -13.79 -2.82
N SER A 142 10.55 -14.68 -2.64
CA SER A 142 10.20 -15.23 -1.33
C SER A 142 9.60 -16.62 -1.46
N ASP A 143 10.01 -17.54 -0.57
CA ASP A 143 9.42 -18.89 -0.51
C ASP A 143 8.10 -18.92 0.29
N ASN A 144 7.88 -17.93 1.18
CA ASN A 144 6.81 -17.98 2.19
C ASN A 144 5.77 -16.86 2.04
N TYR A 145 6.18 -15.69 1.56
CA TYR A 145 5.37 -14.48 1.52
C TYR A 145 5.12 -14.06 0.07
N GLY A 146 3.98 -14.47 -0.49
CA GLY A 146 3.62 -14.15 -1.88
C GLY A 146 3.59 -12.64 -2.19
N ILE A 147 3.37 -11.78 -1.19
CA ILE A 147 3.44 -10.32 -1.37
C ILE A 147 4.86 -9.80 -1.62
N ALA A 148 5.88 -10.57 -1.23
CA ALA A 148 7.30 -10.29 -1.43
C ALA A 148 7.93 -11.12 -2.55
N ASP A 149 7.15 -11.94 -3.27
CA ASP A 149 7.58 -12.79 -4.39
C ASP A 149 7.12 -12.23 -5.75
N GLY A 150 7.24 -10.91 -5.93
CA GLY A 150 6.77 -10.23 -7.14
C GLY A 150 7.75 -10.28 -8.31
N LEU A 151 9.02 -10.64 -8.09
CA LEU A 151 10.02 -10.69 -9.15
C LEU A 151 9.80 -11.91 -10.05
N VAL A 152 9.37 -11.64 -11.28
CA VAL A 152 9.17 -12.69 -12.26
C VAL A 152 10.49 -13.30 -12.71
N LYS A 153 10.46 -14.61 -12.99
CA LYS A 153 11.64 -15.39 -13.41
C LYS A 153 12.39 -14.77 -14.59
N THR A 154 11.67 -14.26 -15.59
CA THR A 154 12.29 -13.63 -16.76
C THR A 154 13.10 -12.39 -16.40
N ASP A 155 12.60 -11.51 -15.54
CA ASP A 155 13.33 -10.31 -15.11
C ASP A 155 14.52 -10.67 -14.22
N PHE A 156 14.38 -11.69 -13.36
CA PHE A 156 15.49 -12.21 -12.57
C PHE A 156 16.64 -12.70 -13.46
N GLU A 157 16.35 -13.52 -14.47
CA GLU A 157 17.38 -14.06 -15.38
C GLU A 157 18.02 -12.96 -16.24
N GLU A 158 17.22 -12.02 -16.75
CA GLU A 158 17.75 -10.86 -17.50
C GLU A 158 18.66 -9.98 -16.64
N PHE A 159 18.22 -9.65 -15.41
CA PHE A 159 19.02 -8.90 -14.45
C PHE A 159 20.34 -9.61 -14.14
N LYS A 160 20.27 -10.91 -13.80
CA LYS A 160 21.44 -11.73 -13.48
C LYS A 160 22.39 -11.89 -14.69
N ALA A 161 21.87 -11.90 -15.91
CA ALA A 161 22.68 -11.95 -17.12
C ALA A 161 23.46 -10.65 -17.36
N ALA A 162 22.82 -9.50 -17.15
CA ALA A 162 23.44 -8.18 -17.31
C ALA A 162 24.44 -7.86 -16.19
N LEU A 163 24.20 -8.37 -14.98
CA LEU A 163 24.99 -8.05 -13.80
C LEU A 163 26.43 -8.61 -13.90
N PRO A 164 27.48 -7.85 -13.53
CA PRO A 164 28.86 -8.34 -13.50
C PRO A 164 29.04 -9.45 -12.48
N GLY A 165 29.95 -10.38 -12.75
CA GLY A 165 30.16 -11.58 -11.91
C GLY A 165 30.34 -11.27 -10.43
N GLU A 166 31.11 -10.24 -10.09
CA GLU A 166 31.41 -9.83 -8.71
C GLU A 166 30.18 -9.43 -7.86
N PHE A 167 29.07 -9.06 -8.51
CA PHE A 167 27.83 -8.65 -7.85
C PHE A 167 26.79 -9.77 -7.83
N LYS A 168 26.93 -10.83 -8.64
CA LYS A 168 25.96 -11.93 -8.70
C LYS A 168 25.84 -12.64 -7.36
N ASP A 169 26.96 -12.83 -6.66
CA ASP A 169 27.01 -13.47 -5.34
C ASP A 169 26.53 -12.55 -4.21
N ARG A 170 26.24 -11.27 -4.52
CA ARG A 170 25.69 -10.29 -3.57
C ARG A 170 24.17 -10.18 -3.64
N ILE A 171 23.53 -10.88 -4.58
CA ILE A 171 22.08 -10.94 -4.68
C ILE A 171 21.52 -11.73 -3.50
N VAL A 172 20.57 -11.14 -2.79
CA VAL A 172 19.86 -11.76 -1.66
C VAL A 172 18.36 -11.51 -1.79
N SER A 173 17.56 -12.31 -1.07
CA SER A 173 16.13 -12.06 -0.96
C SER A 173 15.90 -10.76 -0.18
N ALA A 174 14.97 -9.94 -0.67
CA ALA A 174 14.46 -8.77 0.02
C ALA A 174 13.19 -9.08 0.84
N GLU A 175 12.84 -10.34 1.09
CA GLU A 175 11.62 -10.75 1.79
C GLU A 175 11.37 -9.95 3.07
N GLU A 176 12.32 -9.91 4.01
CA GLU A 176 12.18 -9.19 5.28
C GLU A 176 12.01 -7.67 5.09
N LEU A 177 12.61 -7.10 4.03
CA LEU A 177 12.53 -5.68 3.72
C LEU A 177 11.18 -5.34 3.06
N ALA A 178 10.75 -6.17 2.11
CA ALA A 178 9.46 -6.07 1.44
C ALA A 178 8.30 -6.23 2.43
N VAL A 179 8.34 -7.27 3.28
CA VAL A 179 7.36 -7.48 4.34
C VAL A 179 7.38 -6.31 5.32
N GLY A 180 8.56 -5.90 5.78
CA GLY A 180 8.74 -4.74 6.65
C GLY A 180 8.15 -3.45 6.09
N TRP A 181 8.32 -3.22 4.79
CA TRP A 181 7.70 -2.11 4.09
C TRP A 181 6.18 -2.24 4.15
N ILE A 182 5.62 -3.37 3.74
CA ILE A 182 4.16 -3.52 3.68
C ILE A 182 3.48 -3.51 5.05
N GLU A 183 4.10 -4.04 6.10
CA GLU A 183 3.47 -4.19 7.42
C GLU A 183 3.61 -2.96 8.32
N THR A 184 4.71 -2.21 8.18
CA THR A 184 5.02 -1.13 9.12
C THR A 184 4.18 0.11 8.81
N ARG A 185 3.60 0.72 9.85
CA ARG A 185 2.83 1.96 9.76
C ARG A 185 3.58 3.08 10.46
N THR A 186 3.67 4.22 9.81
CA THR A 186 4.14 5.48 10.39
C THR A 186 3.13 6.01 11.42
N LEU A 187 3.57 6.94 12.26
CA LEU A 187 2.68 7.61 13.22
C LEU A 187 1.49 8.29 12.53
N ARG A 188 1.72 8.92 11.36
CA ARG A 188 0.64 9.54 10.56
C ARG A 188 -0.37 8.49 10.10
N GLU A 189 0.10 7.36 9.56
CA GLU A 189 -0.78 6.27 9.14
C GLU A 189 -1.61 5.74 10.32
N MET A 190 -1.04 5.65 11.52
CA MET A 190 -1.78 5.22 12.73
C MET A 190 -2.83 6.23 13.18
N VAL A 191 -2.60 7.54 13.01
CA VAL A 191 -3.63 8.55 13.24
C VAL A 191 -4.80 8.36 12.26
N LEU A 192 -4.50 8.22 10.97
CA LEU A 192 -5.51 7.99 9.92
C LEU A 192 -6.23 6.65 10.09
N TYR A 193 -5.56 5.63 10.62
CA TYR A 193 -6.15 4.33 10.89
C TYR A 193 -7.36 4.42 11.84
N SER A 194 -7.34 5.36 12.79
CA SER A 194 -8.48 5.60 13.69
C SER A 194 -9.71 6.09 12.93
N ASP A 195 -9.54 6.91 11.90
CA ASP A 195 -10.63 7.37 11.04
C ASP A 195 -11.19 6.23 10.19
N LEU A 196 -10.32 5.35 9.67
CA LEU A 196 -10.74 4.15 8.94
C LEU A 196 -11.61 3.24 9.83
N VAL A 197 -11.19 3.00 11.07
CA VAL A 197 -11.97 2.23 12.05
C VAL A 197 -13.34 2.86 12.28
N ASN A 198 -13.41 4.18 12.42
CA ASN A 198 -14.70 4.88 12.60
C ASN A 198 -15.62 4.72 11.38
N VAL A 199 -15.08 4.81 10.15
CA VAL A 199 -15.86 4.56 8.93
C VAL A 199 -16.40 3.13 8.92
N THR A 200 -15.57 2.12 9.22
CA THR A 200 -16.01 0.72 9.30
C THR A 200 -17.10 0.52 10.35
N ARG A 201 -16.94 1.10 11.55
CA ARG A 201 -17.95 1.03 12.62
C ARG A 201 -19.28 1.64 12.22
N ASN A 202 -19.26 2.79 11.54
CA ASN A 202 -20.48 3.44 11.07
C ASN A 202 -21.22 2.59 10.02
N ILE A 203 -20.48 1.94 9.10
CA ILE A 203 -21.07 1.01 8.12
C ILE A 203 -21.73 -0.16 8.82
N ILE A 204 -21.04 -0.77 9.79
CA ILE A 204 -21.55 -1.91 10.57
C ILE A 204 -22.79 -1.50 11.38
N GLU A 205 -22.75 -0.35 12.06
CA GLU A 205 -23.88 0.14 12.85
C GLU A 205 -25.13 0.36 11.98
N GLU A 206 -24.96 0.93 10.79
CA GLU A 206 -26.07 1.14 9.86
C GLU A 206 -26.58 -0.19 9.29
N ALA A 207 -25.69 -1.11 8.91
CA ALA A 207 -26.02 -2.43 8.39
C ALA A 207 -26.92 -3.23 9.36
N PHE A 208 -26.64 -3.15 10.65
CA PHE A 208 -27.41 -3.85 11.68
C PHE A 208 -28.55 -3.02 12.31
N SER A 209 -28.87 -1.86 11.72
CA SER A 209 -29.95 -1.01 12.18
C SER A 209 -31.30 -1.36 11.53
N ARG A 210 -32.41 -0.85 12.10
CA ARG A 210 -33.75 -0.94 11.49
C ARG A 210 -33.91 -0.18 10.17
N LYS A 211 -32.90 0.59 9.74
CA LYS A 211 -32.90 1.20 8.39
C LYS A 211 -32.67 0.16 7.30
N VAL A 212 -31.94 -0.91 7.62
CA VAL A 212 -31.56 -1.98 6.70
C VAL A 212 -32.31 -3.27 7.03
N ILE A 213 -32.43 -3.60 8.31
CA ILE A 213 -33.02 -4.87 8.77
C ILE A 213 -34.47 -4.68 9.20
N GLN A 214 -35.37 -5.35 8.50
CA GLN A 214 -36.75 -5.59 8.90
C GLN A 214 -36.91 -7.07 9.31
N PRO A 215 -37.16 -7.37 10.61
CA PRO A 215 -37.30 -8.74 11.08
C PRO A 215 -38.39 -9.52 10.34
N GLY A 216 -38.07 -10.76 9.94
CA GLY A 216 -38.97 -11.63 9.18
C GLY A 216 -39.09 -11.28 7.69
N VAL A 217 -38.39 -10.24 7.21
CA VAL A 217 -38.38 -9.82 5.81
C VAL A 217 -36.97 -9.81 5.25
N THR A 218 -36.05 -9.05 5.86
CA THR A 218 -34.66 -8.93 5.40
C THR A 218 -33.89 -10.23 5.68
N THR A 219 -33.20 -10.74 4.66
CA THR A 219 -32.32 -11.91 4.77
C THR A 219 -30.87 -11.49 5.07
N THR A 220 -30.01 -12.43 5.44
CA THR A 220 -28.57 -12.14 5.62
C THR A 220 -27.90 -11.77 4.30
N ASP A 221 -28.31 -12.36 3.18
CA ASP A 221 -27.82 -12.03 1.84
C ASP A 221 -28.14 -10.57 1.46
N ASP A 222 -29.35 -10.09 1.78
CA ASP A 222 -29.72 -8.69 1.57
C ASP A 222 -28.78 -7.74 2.33
N VAL A 223 -28.41 -8.08 3.57
CA VAL A 223 -27.47 -7.27 4.37
C VAL A 223 -26.06 -7.32 3.78
N VAL A 224 -25.61 -8.49 3.33
CA VAL A 224 -24.31 -8.67 2.65
C VAL A 224 -24.21 -7.77 1.41
N TRP A 225 -25.22 -7.79 0.55
CA TRP A 225 -25.26 -6.94 -0.65
C TRP A 225 -25.42 -5.46 -0.32
N TRP A 226 -26.21 -5.13 0.70
CA TRP A 226 -26.32 -3.76 1.19
C TRP A 226 -24.96 -3.23 1.65
N MET A 227 -24.20 -4.01 2.43
CA MET A 227 -22.86 -3.62 2.89
C MET A 227 -21.89 -3.43 1.72
N ARG A 228 -21.92 -4.33 0.72
CA ARG A 228 -21.07 -4.22 -0.48
C ARG A 228 -21.40 -2.97 -1.29
N GLN A 229 -22.68 -2.65 -1.48
CA GLN A 229 -23.11 -1.43 -2.16
C GLN A 229 -22.72 -0.19 -1.36
N LYS A 230 -22.94 -0.18 -0.03
CA LYS A 230 -22.58 0.93 0.86
C LYS A 230 -21.09 1.28 0.78
N VAL A 231 -20.21 0.27 0.79
CA VAL A 231 -18.76 0.48 0.64
C VAL A 231 -18.43 1.09 -0.73
N THR A 232 -19.07 0.59 -1.79
CA THR A 232 -18.89 1.09 -3.17
C THR A 232 -19.35 2.55 -3.30
N ASP A 233 -20.50 2.91 -2.72
CA ASP A 233 -21.04 4.27 -2.73
C ASP A 233 -20.14 5.28 -1.99
N LEU A 234 -19.34 4.80 -1.04
CA LEU A 234 -18.33 5.58 -0.34
C LEU A 234 -17.02 5.73 -1.14
N GLY A 235 -16.92 5.13 -2.32
CA GLY A 235 -15.70 5.13 -3.14
C GLY A 235 -14.59 4.25 -2.57
N LEU A 236 -14.95 3.21 -1.83
CA LEU A 236 -14.06 2.27 -1.17
C LEU A 236 -14.18 0.86 -1.79
N GLU A 237 -13.24 -0.01 -1.45
CA GLU A 237 -13.21 -1.41 -1.87
C GLU A 237 -13.11 -2.33 -0.64
N THR A 238 -13.48 -3.61 -0.76
CA THR A 238 -13.25 -4.60 0.29
C THR A 238 -12.30 -5.70 -0.18
N TRP A 239 -11.53 -6.23 0.76
CA TRP A 239 -10.61 -7.33 0.51
C TRP A 239 -11.35 -8.64 0.19
N PHE A 240 -12.39 -8.97 0.97
CA PHE A 240 -13.29 -10.11 0.73
C PHE A 240 -14.74 -9.66 0.59
N HIS A 241 -15.56 -10.49 -0.04
CA HIS A 241 -17.01 -10.34 0.03
C HIS A 241 -17.46 -10.42 1.51
N PRO A 242 -18.29 -9.50 2.02
CA PRO A 242 -18.81 -9.61 3.39
C PRO A 242 -19.57 -10.91 3.63
N THR A 243 -19.54 -11.39 4.87
CA THR A 243 -20.34 -12.52 5.37
C THR A 243 -21.17 -12.03 6.55
N VAL A 244 -22.45 -12.42 6.60
CA VAL A 244 -23.37 -12.09 7.70
C VAL A 244 -24.13 -13.36 8.07
N ASP A 245 -24.08 -13.70 9.35
CA ASP A 245 -24.73 -14.90 9.89
C ASP A 245 -25.69 -14.55 11.02
N ILE A 246 -26.74 -15.38 11.15
CA ILE A 246 -27.69 -15.27 12.26
C ILE A 246 -27.11 -16.03 13.45
N GLN A 247 -26.89 -15.33 14.56
CA GLN A 247 -26.52 -15.96 15.83
C GLN A 247 -27.76 -16.07 16.73
N ARG A 248 -28.10 -17.30 17.15
CA ARG A 248 -29.22 -17.57 18.06
C ARG A 248 -28.71 -17.85 19.47
N SER A 249 -29.40 -17.34 20.49
CA SER A 249 -29.04 -17.58 21.90
C SER A 249 -29.13 -19.05 22.33
N SER A 250 -29.88 -19.88 21.60
CA SER A 250 -29.97 -21.33 21.81
C SER A 250 -28.77 -22.10 21.25
N GLU A 251 -27.94 -21.45 20.44
CA GLU A 251 -26.75 -22.04 19.83
C GLU A 251 -25.51 -21.57 20.59
N LYS A 252 -24.55 -22.48 20.78
CA LYS A 252 -23.30 -22.13 21.42
C LYS A 252 -22.51 -21.23 20.46
N LEU A 253 -22.09 -20.05 20.93
CA LEU A 253 -21.13 -19.23 20.20
C LEU A 253 -19.87 -20.07 19.93
N VAL A 254 -19.65 -20.36 18.66
CA VAL A 254 -18.43 -21.00 18.16
C VAL A 254 -17.47 -19.91 17.72
N ASP A 255 -16.18 -20.19 17.86
CA ASP A 255 -15.11 -19.28 17.49
C ASP A 255 -15.18 -18.96 15.98
N HIS A 256 -14.82 -17.74 15.58
CA HIS A 256 -14.70 -17.34 14.18
C HIS A 256 -13.82 -18.27 13.34
N ILE A 257 -12.87 -19.00 13.95
CA ILE A 257 -12.06 -20.02 13.26
C ILE A 257 -12.90 -21.22 12.80
N ILE A 258 -13.97 -21.57 13.54
CA ILE A 258 -14.87 -22.70 13.22
C ILE A 258 -15.95 -22.27 12.22
N ALA A 259 -16.24 -20.97 12.11
CA ALA A 259 -17.25 -20.45 11.18
C ALA A 259 -16.89 -20.67 9.69
N PHE A 260 -15.63 -20.97 9.37
CA PHE A 260 -15.15 -21.18 8.00
C PHE A 260 -14.68 -22.62 7.70
N SER A 261 -14.95 -23.58 8.60
CA SER A 261 -14.40 -24.94 8.51
C SER A 261 -15.30 -26.00 7.85
N ASP A 262 -16.35 -25.58 7.14
CA ASP A 262 -17.24 -26.47 6.37
C ASP A 262 -17.13 -26.24 4.85
#